data_AF-A0A7V8J9Y3-F1
#
_entry.id   AF-A0A7V8J9Y3-F1
#
_cell.length_a   1.000
_cell.length_b   1.000
_cell.length_c   1.000
_cell.angle_alpha   90.00
_cell.angle_beta   90.00
_cell.angle_gamma   90.00
#
_symmetry.space_group_name_H-M   'P 1'
#
loop_
_entity.id
_entity.type
_entity.pdbx_description
1 polymer ?
#
loop_
_entity_poly.entity_id
_entity_poly.type
_entity_poly.pdbx_seq_one_letter_code
_entity_poly.pdbx_strand_id
1 'polypeptide(L)'
;MSDEQSPVPTPSHEVRQWAMFCHLSALLGIWVPFGTLIGPLILWQMKRESDPFIDAQGKEALNFQLTVAIASAVCFLLMIVVIGFFMFGLLAIGALVLTIIGGVKAGEGVPYRYPFTWRLIK
;
A
#
# COMPACT_ATOMS: atom_id res chain seq x y z
N MET A 1 -31.84 -23.26 0.78
CA MET A 1 -31.64 -21.93 0.17
C MET A 1 -30.15 -21.80 -0.06
N SER A 2 -29.71 -22.14 -1.27
CA SER A 2 -28.33 -21.93 -1.67
C SER A 2 -28.26 -20.49 -2.12
N ASP A 3 -27.60 -19.63 -1.36
CA ASP A 3 -27.33 -18.27 -1.80
C ASP A 3 -26.41 -18.38 -3.03
N GLU A 4 -26.97 -18.19 -4.23
CA GLU A 4 -26.21 -17.95 -5.44
C GLU A 4 -25.48 -16.62 -5.27
N GLN A 5 -24.31 -16.66 -4.64
CA GLN A 5 -23.43 -15.51 -4.57
C GLN A 5 -22.86 -15.31 -5.98
N SER A 6 -23.57 -14.51 -6.79
CA SER A 6 -23.10 -14.06 -8.09
C SER A 6 -21.63 -13.65 -7.98
N PRO A 7 -20.72 -14.19 -8.81
CA PRO A 7 -19.32 -13.85 -8.74
C PRO A 7 -19.21 -12.32 -8.86
N VAL A 8 -18.58 -11.69 -7.86
CA VAL A 8 -18.36 -10.24 -7.88
C VAL A 8 -17.68 -9.92 -9.21
N PRO A 9 -18.28 -9.09 -10.07
CA PRO A 9 -17.73 -8.81 -11.38
C PRO A 9 -16.32 -8.25 -11.19
N THR A 10 -15.37 -8.79 -11.94
CA THR A 10 -13.99 -8.31 -11.93
C THR A 10 -13.97 -6.80 -12.20
N PRO A 11 -13.24 -6.00 -11.41
CA PRO A 11 -13.22 -4.55 -11.59
C PRO A 11 -12.77 -4.17 -13.01
N SER A 12 -13.29 -3.06 -13.52
CA SER A 12 -12.93 -2.59 -14.87
C SER A 12 -11.43 -2.30 -14.98
N HIS A 13 -10.91 -2.26 -16.22
CA HIS A 13 -9.50 -1.97 -16.46
C HIS A 13 -9.05 -0.64 -15.83
N GLU A 14 -9.86 0.42 -15.97
CA GLU A 14 -9.57 1.72 -15.36
C GLU A 14 -9.50 1.62 -13.83
N VAL A 15 -10.46 0.92 -13.21
CA VAL A 15 -10.51 0.73 -11.76
C VAL A 15 -9.26 0.00 -11.25
N ARG A 16 -8.85 -1.06 -11.95
CA ARG A 16 -7.62 -1.82 -11.67
C ARG A 16 -6.37 -0.95 -11.78
N GLN A 17 -6.29 -0.11 -12.81
CA GLN A 17 -5.15 0.81 -13.00
C GLN A 17 -5.03 1.80 -11.86
N TRP A 18 -6.12 2.45 -11.45
CA TRP A 18 -6.09 3.41 -10.35
C TRP A 18 -5.78 2.75 -9.00
N ALA A 19 -6.33 1.56 -8.74
CA ALA A 19 -5.99 0.77 -7.56
C ALA A 19 -4.49 0.41 -7.54
N MET A 20 -3.94 -0.07 -8.66
CA MET A 20 -2.50 -0.34 -8.81
C MET A 20 -1.65 0.91 -8.54
N PHE A 21 -2.03 2.06 -9.10
CA PHE A 21 -1.29 3.31 -8.89
C PHE A 21 -1.29 3.76 -7.43
N CYS A 22 -2.37 3.51 -6.67
CA CYS A 22 -2.37 3.80 -5.24
C CYS A 22 -1.24 3.06 -4.51
N HIS A 23 -0.89 1.83 -4.90
CA HIS A 23 0.26 1.12 -4.35
C HIS A 23 1.59 1.66 -4.89
N LEU A 24 1.72 1.75 -6.22
CA LEU A 24 3.01 2.06 -6.87
C LEU A 24 3.45 3.52 -6.65
N SER A 25 2.52 4.43 -6.37
CA SER A 25 2.85 5.82 -6.04
C SER A 25 3.68 5.97 -4.76
N ALA A 26 3.71 4.96 -3.88
CA ALA A 26 4.61 4.95 -2.75
C ALA A 26 6.10 4.94 -3.16
N LEU A 27 6.42 4.46 -4.37
CA LEU A 27 7.78 4.46 -4.90
C LEU A 27 8.31 5.89 -5.17
N LEU A 28 7.45 6.91 -5.19
CA LEU A 28 7.89 8.30 -5.21
C LEU A 28 8.79 8.66 -4.03
N GLY A 29 8.67 7.93 -2.92
CA GLY A 29 9.53 8.07 -1.74
C GLY A 29 11.01 7.80 -1.99
N ILE A 30 11.39 7.17 -3.10
CA ILE A 30 12.79 6.98 -3.50
C ILE A 30 13.46 8.33 -3.82
N TRP A 31 12.71 9.26 -4.43
CA TRP A 31 13.24 10.53 -4.92
C TRP A 31 12.76 11.74 -4.12
N VAL A 32 11.56 11.65 -3.55
CA VAL A 32 10.90 12.76 -2.86
C VAL A 32 10.73 12.41 -1.38
N PRO A 33 11.25 13.23 -0.45
CA PRO A 33 10.99 13.05 0.97
C PRO A 33 9.49 12.93 1.26
N PHE A 34 9.09 11.97 2.10
CA PHE A 34 7.68 11.65 2.40
C PHE A 34 6.84 11.17 1.21
N GLY A 35 7.43 10.97 0.03
CA GLY A 35 6.74 10.49 -1.18
C GLY A 35 6.07 9.13 -1.00
N THR A 36 6.56 8.29 -0.08
CA THR A 36 5.94 7.00 0.28
C THR A 36 4.51 7.15 0.82
N LEU A 37 4.21 8.26 1.51
CA LEU A 37 2.90 8.55 2.08
C LEU A 37 2.08 9.48 1.17
N ILE A 38 2.73 10.51 0.64
CA ILE A 38 2.08 11.55 -0.17
C ILE A 38 1.52 10.95 -1.47
N GLY A 39 2.27 10.07 -2.14
CA GLY A 39 1.82 9.44 -3.38
C GLY A 39 0.49 8.69 -3.22
N PRO A 40 0.42 7.67 -2.34
CA PRO A 40 -0.81 6.92 -2.10
C PRO A 40 -1.95 7.80 -1.59
N LEU A 41 -1.66 8.75 -0.71
CA LEU A 41 -2.67 9.66 -0.16
C LEU A 41 -3.33 10.51 -1.25
N ILE A 42 -2.54 11.13 -2.14
CA ILE A 42 -3.08 11.97 -3.22
C ILE A 42 -3.93 11.11 -4.17
N LEU A 43 -3.39 9.98 -4.64
CA LEU A 43 -4.10 9.15 -5.61
C LEU A 43 -5.39 8.54 -5.03
N TRP A 44 -5.33 8.05 -3.79
CA TRP A 44 -6.52 7.55 -3.10
C TRP A 44 -7.56 8.66 -2.95
N GLN A 45 -7.20 9.84 -2.47
CA GLN A 45 -8.14 10.95 -2.31
C GLN A 45 -8.78 11.41 -3.62
N MET A 46 -8.06 11.33 -4.74
CA MET A 46 -8.60 11.69 -6.07
C MET A 46 -9.64 10.69 -6.59
N LYS A 47 -9.56 9.41 -6.20
CA LYS A 47 -10.33 8.33 -6.83
C LYS A 47 -11.15 7.46 -5.87
N ARG A 48 -11.07 7.70 -4.56
CA ARG A 48 -11.79 6.94 -3.52
C ARG A 48 -13.30 6.91 -3.70
N GLU A 49 -13.90 7.97 -4.25
CA GLU A 49 -15.36 8.02 -4.46
C GLU A 49 -15.80 7.40 -5.78
N SER A 50 -14.85 7.05 -6.67
CA SER A 50 -15.14 6.52 -8.00
C SER A 50 -15.50 5.04 -8.00
N ASP A 51 -14.85 4.23 -7.15
CA ASP A 51 -15.10 2.78 -7.08
C ASP A 51 -14.69 2.20 -5.71
N PRO A 52 -15.49 1.31 -5.08
CA PRO A 52 -15.17 0.69 -3.80
C PRO A 52 -13.86 -0.11 -3.79
N PHE A 53 -13.45 -0.68 -4.93
CA PHE A 53 -12.17 -1.39 -5.06
C PHE A 53 -10.99 -0.43 -4.94
N ILE A 54 -11.08 0.76 -5.56
CA ILE A 54 -10.05 1.81 -5.44
C ILE A 54 -9.99 2.30 -3.99
N ASP A 55 -11.14 2.54 -3.36
CA ASP A 55 -11.18 2.97 -1.96
C ASP A 55 -10.49 1.95 -1.05
N ALA A 56 -10.84 0.66 -1.20
CA ALA A 56 -10.26 -0.42 -0.41
C ALA A 56 -8.74 -0.57 -0.61
N GLN A 57 -8.27 -0.59 -1.86
CA GLN A 57 -6.84 -0.75 -2.17
C GLN A 57 -6.04 0.51 -1.83
N GLY A 58 -6.60 1.70 -2.02
CA GLY A 58 -5.99 2.97 -1.64
C GLY A 58 -5.78 3.11 -0.13
N LYS A 59 -6.79 2.78 0.68
CA LYS A 59 -6.64 2.73 2.15
C LYS A 59 -5.59 1.70 2.58
N GLU A 60 -5.60 0.53 1.97
CA GLU A 60 -4.67 -0.54 2.32
C GLU A 60 -3.22 -0.15 1.98
N ALA A 61 -2.98 0.46 0.82
CA ALA A 61 -1.68 1.02 0.44
C ALA A 61 -1.22 2.10 1.44
N LEU A 62 -2.09 3.05 1.77
CA LEU A 62 -1.74 4.13 2.69
C LEU A 62 -1.49 3.64 4.12
N ASN A 63 -2.31 2.71 4.63
CA ASN A 63 -2.10 2.07 5.93
C ASN A 63 -0.77 1.31 5.99
N PHE A 64 -0.39 0.61 4.92
CA PHE A 64 0.91 -0.07 4.85
C PHE A 64 2.06 0.92 4.91
N GLN A 65 2.02 2.00 4.12
CA GLN A 65 3.09 3.00 4.13
C GLN A 65 3.18 3.74 5.46
N LEU A 66 2.05 3.95 6.15
CA LEU A 66 2.04 4.49 7.51
C LEU A 66 2.67 3.51 8.51
N THR A 67 2.41 2.21 8.37
CA THR A 67 3.05 1.17 9.17
C THR A 67 4.57 1.14 8.94
N VAL A 68 5.00 1.16 7.67
CA VAL A 68 6.42 1.21 7.28
C VAL A 68 7.09 2.48 7.80
N ALA A 69 6.41 3.63 7.77
CA ALA A 69 6.93 4.88 8.31
C ALA A 69 7.18 4.80 9.83
N ILE A 70 6.24 4.22 10.59
CA ILE A 70 6.41 3.99 12.04
C ILE A 70 7.58 3.02 12.29
N ALA A 71 7.63 1.90 11.57
CA ALA A 71 8.72 0.94 11.69
C ALA A 71 10.09 1.56 11.32
N SER A 72 10.11 2.46 10.33
CA SER A 72 11.31 3.20 9.92
C SER A 72 11.78 4.16 11.02
N ALA A 73 10.86 4.85 11.70
CA ALA A 73 11.19 5.70 12.85
C ALA A 73 11.79 4.89 14.00
N VAL A 74 11.26 3.70 14.29
CA VAL A 74 11.84 2.78 15.29
C VAL A 74 13.25 2.33 14.87
N CYS A 75 13.44 1.94 13.61
CA CYS A 75 14.76 1.56 13.10
C CYS A 75 15.76 2.71 13.21
N PHE A 76 15.34 3.94 12.92
CA PHE A 76 16.17 5.13 13.05
C PHE A 76 16.64 5.36 14.49
N LEU A 77 15.77 5.21 15.49
CA LEU A 77 16.17 5.28 16.91
C LEU A 77 17.17 4.18 17.28
N LEU A 78 17.00 2.96 16.73
CA LEU A 78 17.91 1.83 16.94
C LEU A 78 19.25 1.98 16.23
N MET A 79 19.43 2.95 15.32
CA MET A 79 20.72 3.21 14.69
C MET A 79 21.77 3.68 15.69
N ILE A 80 21.36 4.26 16.84
CA ILE A 80 22.27 4.66 17.93
C ILE A 80 23.11 3.47 18.43
N VAL A 81 22.55 2.26 18.39
CA VAL A 81 23.21 1.00 18.79
C VAL A 81 23.56 0.12 17.58
N VAL A 82 23.68 0.71 16.39
CA VAL A 82 24.08 0.10 15.10
C VAL A 82 23.08 -0.90 14.50
N ILE A 83 22.32 -1.64 15.31
CA ILE A 83 21.37 -2.65 14.81
C ILE A 83 20.27 -2.06 13.90
N GLY A 84 19.93 -0.78 14.11
CA GLY A 84 18.95 -0.06 13.30
C GLY A 84 19.30 -0.02 11.82
N PHE A 85 20.58 -0.02 11.43
CA PHE A 85 20.98 -0.01 10.02
C PHE A 85 20.58 -1.31 9.31
N PHE A 86 20.84 -2.46 9.93
CA PHE A 86 20.49 -3.77 9.37
C PHE A 86 18.97 -3.96 9.32
N MET A 87 18.26 -3.57 10.39
CA MET A 87 16.80 -3.65 10.44
C MET A 87 16.15 -2.73 9.39
N PHE A 88 16.67 -1.51 9.22
CA PHE A 88 16.15 -0.59 8.22
C PHE A 88 16.36 -1.12 6.79
N GLY A 89 17.52 -1.71 6.49
CA GLY A 89 17.78 -2.34 5.20
C GLY A 89 16.78 -3.47 4.89
N LEU A 90 16.55 -4.36 5.87
CA LEU A 90 15.56 -5.44 5.73
C LEU A 90 14.13 -4.89 5.54
N LEU A 91 13.75 -3.89 6.34
CA LEU A 91 12.45 -3.23 6.25
C LEU A 91 12.25 -2.59 4.87
N ALA A 92 13.25 -1.87 4.36
CA ALA A 92 13.18 -1.19 3.07
C ALA A 92 12.99 -2.18 1.91
N ILE A 93 13.73 -3.30 1.90
CA ILE A 93 13.59 -4.35 0.89
C ILE A 93 12.20 -4.99 0.99
N GLY A 94 11.77 -5.37 2.19
CA GLY A 94 10.44 -5.95 2.40
C GLY A 94 9.32 -5.02 1.98
N ALA A 95 9.41 -3.73 2.34
CA ALA A 95 8.46 -2.71 1.94
C ALA A 95 8.39 -2.53 0.43
N LEU A 96 9.53 -2.48 -0.26
CA LEU A 96 9.60 -2.38 -1.71
C LEU A 96 8.93 -3.58 -2.39
N VAL A 97 9.31 -4.81 -2.00
CA VAL A 97 8.77 -6.04 -2.59
C VAL A 97 7.26 -6.11 -2.38
N LEU A 98 6.79 -5.91 -1.15
CA LEU A 98 5.35 -5.95 -0.85
C LEU A 98 4.59 -4.85 -1.60
N THR A 99 5.18 -3.66 -1.77
CA THR A 99 4.57 -2.57 -2.53
C THR A 99 4.34 -2.96 -3.98
N ILE A 100 5.35 -3.57 -4.62
CA ILE A 100 5.25 -4.07 -6.00
C ILE A 100 4.21 -5.19 -6.10
N ILE A 101 4.22 -6.16 -5.18
CA ILE A 101 3.22 -7.26 -5.17
C ILE A 101 1.80 -6.70 -5.03
N GLY A 102 1.59 -5.75 -4.12
CA GLY A 102 0.30 -5.10 -3.94
C GLY A 102 -0.17 -4.37 -5.20
N GLY A 103 0.73 -3.63 -5.86
CA GLY A 103 0.46 -3.00 -7.14
C GLY A 103 0.07 -4.00 -8.23
N VAL A 104 0.85 -5.08 -8.40
CA VAL A 104 0.56 -6.13 -9.40
C VAL A 104 -0.79 -6.79 -9.10
N LYS A 105 -1.07 -7.16 -7.86
CA LYS A 105 -2.34 -7.80 -7.48
C LYS A 105 -3.55 -6.90 -7.69
N ALA A 106 -3.46 -5.64 -7.27
CA ALA A 106 -4.50 -4.64 -7.56
C ALA A 106 -4.67 -4.44 -9.08
N GLY A 107 -3.57 -4.45 -9.82
CA GLY A 107 -3.54 -4.40 -11.27
C GLY A 107 -4.18 -5.62 -11.94
N GLU A 108 -4.20 -6.79 -11.30
CA GLU A 108 -4.95 -8.00 -11.70
C GLU A 108 -6.43 -7.95 -11.31
N GLY A 109 -6.86 -6.94 -10.54
CA GLY A 109 -8.20 -6.87 -9.95
C GLY A 109 -8.37 -7.78 -8.73
N VAL A 110 -7.28 -8.28 -8.17
CA VAL A 110 -7.28 -9.11 -6.96
C VAL A 110 -7.02 -8.21 -5.75
N PRO A 111 -7.91 -8.18 -4.74
CA PRO A 111 -7.69 -7.37 -3.56
C PRO A 111 -6.46 -7.86 -2.81
N TYR A 112 -5.49 -6.98 -2.59
CA TYR A 112 -4.32 -7.28 -1.79
C TYR A 112 -4.51 -6.78 -0.36
N ARG A 113 -3.97 -7.54 0.61
CA ARG A 113 -3.87 -7.16 2.01
C ARG A 113 -2.43 -7.34 2.44
N TYR A 114 -1.80 -6.26 2.88
CA TYR A 114 -0.41 -6.32 3.31
C TYR A 114 -0.32 -7.11 4.63
N PRO A 115 0.67 -8.00 4.76
CA PRO A 115 0.99 -8.61 6.04
C PRO A 115 1.50 -7.54 7.02
N PHE A 116 1.35 -7.79 8.32
CA PHE A 116 1.88 -6.94 9.40
C PHE A 116 1.47 -5.47 9.33
N THR A 117 0.33 -5.15 8.72
CA THR A 117 -0.13 -3.77 8.50
C THR A 117 -1.12 -3.33 9.56
N TRP A 118 -0.87 -2.15 10.13
CA TRP A 118 -1.83 -1.48 11.00
C TRP A 118 -2.82 -0.66 10.18
N ARG A 119 -4.09 -1.06 10.23
CA ARG A 119 -5.22 -0.41 9.53
C ARG A 119 -5.82 0.72 10.38
N LEU A 120 -5.19 1.89 10.31
CA LEU A 120 -5.65 3.11 10.99
C LEU A 120 -6.83 3.75 10.26
N ILE A 121 -6.81 3.75 8.94
CA ILE A 121 -7.88 4.22 8.08
C ILE A 121 -8.84 3.06 7.79
N LYS A 122 -10.14 3.26 8.05
CA LYS A 122 -11.22 2.27 7.92
C LYS A 122 -12.06 2.49 6.66
#